data_AF-A0A7W0SJP9-F1
#
_entry.id   AF-A0A7W0SJP9-F1
#
_cell.length_a   1.000
_cell.length_b   1.000
_cell.length_c   1.000
_cell.angle_alpha   90.00
_cell.angle_beta   90.00
_cell.angle_gamma   90.00
#
_symmetry.space_group_name_H-M   'P 1'
#
loop_
_entity.id
_entity.type
_entity.pdbx_description
1 polymer ?
#
loop_
_entity_poly.entity_id
_entity_poly.type
_entity_poly.pdbx_seq_one_letter_code
_entity_poly.pdbx_strand_id
1 'polypeptide(L)' 'MTEAPKIFPLGDGALTIDFGNEISIESNDRAIAFCDYFEKRQFPGFIEAVPAYSSAAIFYDTP' A
#
# COMPACT_ATOMS: atom_id res chain seq x y z
N MET A 1 13.51 15.99 4.37
CA MET A 1 12.41 16.45 3.50
C MET A 1 11.54 15.22 3.26
N THR A 2 10.29 15.19 3.71
CA THR A 2 9.45 14.01 3.60
C THR A 2 8.89 13.96 2.17
N GLU A 3 9.37 13.04 1.34
CA GLU A 3 8.79 12.84 0.01
C GLU A 3 7.37 12.27 0.14
N ALA A 4 6.46 12.76 -0.70
CA ALA A 4 5.08 12.27 -0.73
C ALA A 4 5.05 10.87 -1.38
N PRO A 5 4.27 9.91 -0.84
CA PRO A 5 4.15 8.60 -1.44
C PRO A 5 3.51 8.70 -2.83
N LYS A 6 4.04 7.94 -3.79
CA LYS A 6 3.51 7.85 -5.15
C LYS A 6 2.45 6.77 -5.20
N ILE A 7 1.28 7.09 -5.74
CA ILE A 7 0.17 6.15 -5.86
C ILE A 7 -0.07 5.89 -7.34
N PHE A 8 -0.11 4.62 -7.72
CA PHE A 8 -0.39 4.23 -9.10
C PHE A 8 -1.25 2.95 -9.13
N PRO A 9 -2.18 2.85 -10.10
CA PRO A 9 -2.99 1.66 -10.26
C PRO A 9 -2.15 0.48 -10.74
N LEU A 10 -2.50 -0.71 -10.27
CA LEU A 10 -1.94 -1.99 -10.69
C LEU A 10 -3.05 -2.81 -11.37
N GLY A 11 -3.36 -2.45 -12.62
CA GLY A 11 -4.51 -3.01 -13.34
C GLY A 11 -5.85 -2.48 -12.84
N ASP A 12 -6.92 -3.25 -13.03
CA ASP A 12 -8.30 -2.84 -12.72
C ASP A 12 -8.74 -3.13 -11.27
N GLY A 13 -8.01 -3.97 -10.54
CA GLY A 13 -8.38 -4.44 -9.20
C GLY A 13 -7.27 -4.32 -8.15
N ALA A 14 -6.26 -3.50 -8.40
CA ALA A 14 -5.22 -3.25 -7.41
C ALA A 14 -4.63 -1.85 -7.54
N LEU A 15 -4.06 -1.36 -6.44
CA LEU A 15 -3.45 -0.05 -6.34
C LEU A 15 -2.19 -0.14 -5.48
N THR A 16 -1.10 0.40 -6.01
CA THR A 16 0.20 0.39 -5.36
C THR A 16 0.53 1.77 -4.82
N ILE A 17 0.98 1.82 -3.57
CA ILE A 17 1.48 3.01 -2.89
C ILE A 17 2.97 2.82 -2.65
N ASP A 18 3.81 3.59 -3.33
CA ASP A 18 5.25 3.62 -3.13
C ASP A 18 5.62 4.73 -2.13
N PHE A 19 6.28 4.36 -1.04
CA PHE A 19 6.64 5.28 0.05
C PHE A 19 7.98 5.99 -0.17
N GLY A 20 8.67 5.74 -1.28
CA GLY A 20 9.92 6.42 -1.65
C GLY A 20 11.02 5.47 -2.10
N ASN A 21 11.98 6.04 -2.83
CA ASN A 21 13.05 5.32 -3.52
C ASN A 21 14.27 4.99 -2.63
N GLU A 22 14.24 5.40 -1.36
CA GLU A 22 15.27 5.05 -0.39
C GLU A 22 14.89 3.78 0.35
N ILE A 23 15.77 2.79 0.19
CA ILE A 23 15.76 1.51 0.90
C ILE A 23 16.02 1.80 2.38
N SER A 24 14.96 2.12 3.11
CA SER A 24 14.97 2.45 4.53
C SER A 24 14.02 1.53 5.28
N ILE A 25 14.45 1.07 6.44
CA ILE A 25 13.61 0.29 7.37
C ILE A 25 12.30 1.03 7.67
N GLU A 26 12.37 2.36 7.75
CA GLU A 26 11.22 3.23 7.96
C GLU A 26 10.17 3.11 6.84
N SER A 27 10.58 2.94 5.57
CA SER A 27 9.65 2.76 4.44
C SER A 27 8.95 1.40 4.51
N ASN A 28 9.70 0.34 4.85
CA ASN A 28 9.14 -1.00 5.05
C ASN A 28 8.15 -1.02 6.23
N ASP A 29 8.52 -0.43 7.36
CA ASP A 29 7.65 -0.35 8.55
C ASP A 29 6.38 0.45 8.25
N ARG A 30 6.48 1.53 7.45
CA ARG A 30 5.31 2.28 6.98
C ARG A 30 4.42 1.45 6.06
N ALA A 31 4.98 0.67 5.14
CA ALA A 31 4.22 -0.21 4.26
C ALA A 31 3.47 -1.27 5.07
N ILE A 32 4.14 -1.93 6.02
CA ILE A 32 3.52 -2.91 6.91
C ILE A 32 2.40 -2.27 7.73
N ALA A 33 2.68 -1.15 8.41
CA ALA A 33 1.68 -0.46 9.23
C ALA A 33 0.47 0.00 8.41
N PHE A 34 0.69 0.39 7.16
CA PHE A 34 -0.37 0.77 6.23
C PHE A 34 -1.23 -0.44 5.85
N CYS A 35 -0.63 -1.57 5.46
CA CYS A 35 -1.36 -2.81 5.20
C CYS A 35 -2.18 -3.25 6.43
N ASP A 36 -1.55 -3.27 7.61
CA ASP A 36 -2.18 -3.58 8.90
C ASP A 36 -3.40 -2.69 9.20
N TYR A 37 -3.32 -1.42 8.82
CA TYR A 37 -4.43 -0.47 9.00
C TYR A 37 -5.62 -0.84 8.11
N PHE A 38 -5.38 -1.20 6.84
CA PHE A 38 -6.46 -1.62 5.93
C PHE A 38 -7.04 -2.97 6.29
N GLU A 39 -6.22 -3.92 6.78
CA GLU A 39 -6.74 -5.19 7.30
C GLU A 39 -7.66 -4.97 8.52
N LYS A 40 -7.34 -4.01 9.39
CA LYS A 40 -8.18 -3.64 10.54
C LYS A 40 -9.37 -2.77 10.16
N ARG A 41 -9.32 -2.06 9.03
CA ARG A 41 -10.37 -1.17 8.53
C ARG A 41 -10.65 -1.44 7.06
N GLN A 42 -11.22 -2.61 6.82
CA GLN A 42 -11.64 -3.03 5.49
C GLN A 42 -12.74 -2.11 4.98
N PHE A 43 -12.62 -1.68 3.72
CA PHE A 43 -13.68 -0.97 3.00
C PHE A 43 -14.45 -1.94 2.10
N PRO A 44 -15.67 -1.61 1.65
CA PRO A 44 -16.42 -2.47 0.73
C PRO A 44 -15.61 -2.70 -0.56
N GLY A 45 -15.38 -3.97 -0.91
CA GLY A 45 -14.54 -4.34 -2.04
C GLY A 45 -13.07 -4.58 -1.68
N PHE A 46 -12.61 -4.34 -0.45
CA PHE A 46 -11.25 -4.71 -0.06
C PHE A 46 -11.04 -6.23 -0.13
N ILE A 47 -9.99 -6.67 -0.83
CA ILE A 47 -9.59 -8.08 -0.93
C ILE A 47 -8.44 -8.34 0.05
N GLU A 48 -7.30 -7.69 -0.17
CA GLU A 48 -6.09 -7.88 0.64
C GLU A 48 -5.15 -6.67 0.51
N ALA A 49 -4.25 -6.51 1.47
CA ALA A 49 -3.17 -5.52 1.41
C ALA A 49 -1.84 -6.22 1.64
N VAL A 50 -0.97 -6.21 0.64
CA VAL A 50 0.33 -6.88 0.68
C VAL A 50 1.43 -5.82 0.75
N PRO A 51 2.24 -5.80 1.83
CA PRO A 51 3.41 -4.93 1.89
C PRO A 51 4.51 -5.48 0.97
N ALA A 52 5.11 -4.61 0.20
CA ALA A 52 6.36 -4.81 -0.52
C ALA A 52 7.48 -4.01 0.16
N TYR A 53 8.70 -4.10 -0.37
CA TYR A 53 9.90 -3.58 0.28
C TYR A 53 9.79 -2.09 0.71
N SER A 54 9.41 -1.23 -0.22
CA SER A 54 9.21 0.22 0.01
C SER A 54 7.82 0.69 -0.44
N SER A 55 6.91 -0.24 -0.70
CA SER A 55 5.59 0.03 -1.26
C SER A 55 4.55 -0.91 -0.67
N ALA A 56 3.27 -0.59 -0.79
CA ALA A 56 2.15 -1.43 -0.39
C ALA A 56 1.19 -1.60 -1.56
N ALA A 57 0.76 -2.83 -1.84
CA ALA A 57 -0.24 -3.14 -2.84
C ALA A 57 -1.58 -3.43 -2.14
N ILE A 58 -2.62 -2.67 -2.48
CA ILE A 58 -3.99 -2.92 -2.06
C ILE A 58 -4.72 -3.57 -3.22
N PHE A 59 -5.28 -4.75 -2.99
CA PHE A 59 -6.17 -5.42 -3.92
C PHE A 59 -7.62 -5.14 -3.50
N TYR A 60 -8.43 -4.78 -4.47
CA TYR A 60 -9.84 -4.51 -4.26
C TYR A 60 -10.66 -4.94 -5.47
N ASP A 61 -11.90 -5.32 -5.22
CA ASP A 61 -12.90 -5.58 -6.23
C ASP A 61 -13.90 -4.44 -6.26
N THR A 62 -14.25 -4.00 -7.46
CA THR A 62 -15.33 -3.03 -7.67
C THR A 62 -16.57 -3.81 -8.12
N PRO A 63 -17.69 -3.76 -7.36
CA PRO A 63 -18.91 -4.45 -7.75
C PRO A 63 -19.56 -3.88 -9.02
#